data_AF-G0MRM3-F1
#
_entry.id   AF-G0MRM3-F1
#
_cell.length_a   1.000
_cell.length_b   1.000
_cell.length_c   1.000
_cell.angle_alpha   90.00
_cell.angle_beta   90.00
_cell.angle_gamma   90.00
#
_symmetry.space_group_name_H-M   'P 1'
#
loop_
_entity.id
_entity.type
_entity.pdbx_description
1 polymer ?
#
loop_
_entity_poly.entity_id
_entity_poly.type
_entity_poly.pdbx_seq_one_letter_code
_entity_poly.pdbx_strand_id
1 'polypeptide(L)'
;MKRAAVQQGLVHHDPDVDAIYRLLHADQNTGLDVKFNKFASPITLSVGTYSPWNSQNTLFHKSAFHTLFLPTTVSFRTTDIWRSFISQKILHLSGLTVSFVPTNAVQFRNAHDYLKDFKDEKQVYEDSGKMIEFLHNWKCLNGTLEECIYKLLTDLVAENLWGEEDLKLMRMFLSDLKTLGFIFPKIIKNRYIDPYSPSTNETTRDVNCRRINLEFDLVDPREYEQQKLNYFGHLVKWCNESGYPTKSFPSPEQLEEQHADTYVLQKDLNSVLILVNNYPWKYGMGLLQRLYQPYFAAVIFCGPWYPEQFQNDNYTSLVHPVNYIHFNPAENHRGYFCYHCMTLVKEMGLQNVEGYFFVADDTVFNMWQRIDYSRVSHFTGLPAAKNIVKKVKNSTDVKVKKAWKHFEDGLRKYGYINSSQTAEDELLAKRGKSISDFFYIPTSESDYYATLMRVFYKNKFFLELAVNAFLKSVHHQTSNAALKSSLWGGDRNKWDSLYNRDMIGLHPVKMSQFKNPGENRKRYCASVLQTFSDIIFGGSRNFTVKADNDPDHKNG
;
A
#
# COMPACT_ATOMS: atom_id res chain seq x y z
N MET A 1 -3.60 -11.14 -8.99
CA MET A 1 -2.56 -11.90 -9.72
C MET A 1 -2.89 -13.39 -9.68
N LYS A 2 -2.21 -14.24 -10.47
CA LYS A 2 -2.11 -15.69 -10.17
C LYS A 2 -1.34 -15.88 -8.86
N ARG A 3 -1.56 -16.99 -8.15
CA ARG A 3 -0.76 -17.36 -6.98
C ARG A 3 0.68 -17.68 -7.42
N ALA A 4 1.68 -17.14 -6.73
CA ALA A 4 3.09 -17.50 -6.92
C ALA A 4 3.32 -19.00 -6.61
N ALA A 5 4.24 -19.62 -7.34
CA ALA A 5 4.54 -21.05 -7.25
C ALA A 5 5.48 -21.41 -6.10
N VAL A 6 6.27 -20.45 -5.62
CA VAL A 6 7.06 -20.51 -4.38
C VAL A 6 6.76 -19.24 -3.59
N GLN A 7 6.74 -19.33 -2.25
CA GLN A 7 6.45 -18.21 -1.35
C GLN A 7 7.43 -18.23 -0.18
N GLN A 8 8.37 -17.28 -0.13
CA GLN A 8 9.30 -17.09 0.99
C GLN A 8 8.62 -16.17 2.02
N GLY A 9 8.42 -16.65 3.24
CA GLY A 9 8.00 -15.80 4.36
C GLY A 9 9.19 -15.06 4.95
N LEU A 10 9.00 -13.77 5.27
CA LEU A 10 9.96 -13.00 6.06
C LEU A 10 9.94 -13.48 7.53
N VAL A 11 11.04 -13.24 8.26
CA VAL A 11 11.28 -13.79 9.59
C VAL A 11 11.77 -12.69 10.53
N HIS A 12 11.16 -12.58 11.71
CA HIS A 12 11.61 -11.64 12.75
C HIS A 12 12.79 -12.17 13.57
N HIS A 13 13.47 -11.26 14.27
CA HIS A 13 14.63 -11.52 15.13
C HIS A 13 15.88 -11.88 14.31
N ASP A 14 16.20 -13.16 14.11
CA ASP A 14 17.42 -13.60 13.40
C ASP A 14 17.13 -14.27 12.03
N PRO A 15 16.76 -13.48 10.98
CA PRO A 15 16.45 -13.98 9.63
C PRO A 15 17.68 -14.51 8.89
N ASP A 16 17.47 -15.32 7.86
CA ASP A 16 18.53 -15.87 7.00
C ASP A 16 19.08 -14.82 6.01
N VAL A 17 19.80 -13.84 6.56
CA VAL A 17 20.63 -12.86 5.86
C VAL A 17 22.10 -13.27 5.86
N ASP A 18 22.86 -12.74 4.91
CA ASP A 18 24.25 -13.07 4.62
C ASP A 18 25.25 -12.68 5.73
N ALA A 19 26.45 -13.24 5.65
CA ALA A 19 27.49 -13.01 6.64
C ALA A 19 28.02 -11.57 6.68
N ILE A 20 28.00 -10.80 5.57
CA ILE A 20 28.39 -9.38 5.60
C ILE A 20 27.38 -8.58 6.41
N TYR A 21 26.08 -8.77 6.16
CA TYR A 21 25.02 -8.13 6.95
C TYR A 21 25.15 -8.48 8.45
N ARG A 22 25.42 -9.75 8.76
CA ARG A 22 25.65 -10.21 10.16
C ARG A 22 26.87 -9.54 10.79
N LEU A 23 28.00 -9.48 10.10
CA LEU A 23 29.23 -8.83 10.58
C LEU A 23 29.08 -7.31 10.80
N LEU A 24 28.11 -6.66 10.14
CA LEU A 24 27.85 -5.23 10.27
C LEU A 24 26.73 -4.87 11.27
N HIS A 25 25.80 -5.79 11.55
CA HIS A 25 24.55 -5.46 12.26
C HIS A 25 24.18 -6.40 13.43
N ALA A 26 24.87 -7.52 13.64
CA ALA A 26 24.62 -8.41 14.77
C ALA A 26 25.40 -7.98 16.03
N ASP A 27 24.77 -8.04 17.20
CA ASP A 27 25.49 -8.00 18.47
C ASP A 27 26.26 -9.31 18.69
N GLN A 28 27.44 -9.22 19.33
CA GLN A 28 28.32 -10.37 19.55
C GLN A 28 27.76 -11.41 20.54
N ASN A 29 26.77 -11.03 21.35
CA ASN A 29 26.15 -11.86 22.39
C ASN A 29 24.70 -12.23 22.04
N THR A 30 23.92 -11.28 21.51
CA THR A 30 22.48 -11.49 21.22
C THR A 30 22.14 -11.70 19.74
N GLY A 31 23.10 -11.52 18.82
CA GLY A 31 22.87 -11.69 17.39
C GLY A 31 22.03 -10.56 16.77
N LEU A 32 21.14 -10.92 15.84
CA LEU A 32 20.24 -9.99 15.15
C LEU A 32 18.87 -9.89 15.84
N ASP A 33 18.30 -8.68 15.89
CA ASP A 33 16.91 -8.41 16.29
C ASP A 33 16.16 -7.60 15.20
N VAL A 34 16.06 -8.18 14.00
CA VAL A 34 15.46 -7.53 12.83
C VAL A 34 13.93 -7.50 12.93
N LYS A 35 13.37 -6.29 12.79
CA LYS A 35 11.93 -6.02 12.87
C LYS A 35 11.41 -5.43 11.56
N PHE A 36 10.78 -6.28 10.74
CA PHE A 36 10.08 -5.87 9.53
C PHE A 36 8.78 -5.10 9.86
N ASN A 37 8.39 -4.18 8.98
CA ASN A 37 7.19 -3.37 9.15
C ASN A 37 5.91 -4.23 9.11
N LYS A 38 5.08 -4.16 10.16
CA LYS A 38 3.86 -4.99 10.32
C LYS A 38 2.77 -4.74 9.27
N PHE A 39 2.84 -3.65 8.50
CA PHE A 39 1.87 -3.29 7.48
C PHE A 39 2.25 -3.74 6.06
N ALA A 40 3.47 -4.24 5.86
CA ALA A 40 4.05 -4.50 4.55
C ALA A 40 3.18 -5.40 3.65
N SER A 41 3.18 -5.11 2.35
CA SER A 41 2.50 -5.92 1.33
C SER A 41 3.33 -7.14 0.92
N PRO A 42 2.70 -8.26 0.52
CA PRO A 42 3.40 -9.33 -0.20
C PRO A 42 3.84 -8.87 -1.59
N ILE A 43 5.11 -9.07 -1.91
CA ILE A 43 5.72 -8.70 -3.21
C ILE A 43 5.79 -9.96 -4.07
N THR A 44 5.38 -9.90 -5.34
CA THR A 44 5.56 -10.99 -6.32
C THR A 44 6.49 -10.51 -7.43
N LEU A 45 7.58 -11.24 -7.68
CA LEU A 45 8.51 -10.93 -8.77
C LEU A 45 7.89 -11.31 -10.12
N SER A 46 8.08 -10.46 -11.12
CA SER A 46 7.73 -10.78 -12.50
C SER A 46 8.79 -11.67 -13.15
N VAL A 47 8.40 -12.35 -14.24
CA VAL A 47 9.27 -13.29 -14.95
C VAL A 47 10.48 -12.57 -15.53
N GLY A 48 11.67 -12.92 -15.03
CA GLY A 48 12.95 -12.29 -15.40
C GLY A 48 13.54 -11.36 -14.35
N THR A 49 12.80 -11.03 -13.29
CA THR A 49 13.35 -10.43 -12.05
C THR A 49 13.82 -11.54 -11.12
N TYR A 50 14.94 -11.35 -10.43
CA TYR A 50 15.53 -12.34 -9.53
C TYR A 50 15.78 -11.75 -8.14
N SER A 51 15.57 -12.56 -7.10
CA SER A 51 16.03 -12.31 -5.73
C SER A 51 16.39 -13.65 -5.08
N PRO A 52 17.44 -13.74 -4.25
CA PRO A 52 17.75 -14.96 -3.53
C PRO A 52 16.65 -15.30 -2.50
N TRP A 53 16.53 -16.58 -2.15
CA TRP A 53 15.72 -17.08 -1.03
C TRP A 53 16.29 -18.38 -0.48
N ASN A 54 15.88 -18.77 0.73
CA ASN A 54 16.36 -19.96 1.43
C ASN A 54 15.24 -21.00 1.64
N SER A 55 15.56 -22.17 2.18
CA SER A 55 14.59 -23.25 2.43
C SER A 55 13.75 -23.03 3.70
N GLN A 56 14.12 -22.09 4.56
CA GLN A 56 13.45 -21.81 5.83
C GLN A 56 12.23 -20.91 5.57
N ASN A 57 11.09 -21.23 6.18
CA ASN A 57 9.84 -20.47 6.00
C ASN A 57 9.37 -20.34 4.54
N THR A 58 9.72 -21.30 3.67
CA THR A 58 9.43 -21.26 2.22
C THR A 58 8.42 -22.32 1.80
N LEU A 59 7.28 -21.87 1.29
CA LEU A 59 6.18 -22.72 0.82
C LEU A 59 6.27 -22.96 -0.70
N PHE A 60 6.47 -24.21 -1.11
CA PHE A 60 6.42 -24.62 -2.51
C PHE A 60 5.02 -25.14 -2.87
N HIS A 61 4.40 -24.56 -3.90
CA HIS A 61 3.20 -25.14 -4.51
C HIS A 61 3.57 -26.37 -5.35
N LYS A 62 2.67 -27.36 -5.50
CA LYS A 62 2.94 -28.60 -6.26
C LYS A 62 3.59 -28.34 -7.62
N SER A 63 3.17 -27.29 -8.34
CA SER A 63 3.73 -26.93 -9.65
C SER A 63 5.24 -26.63 -9.65
N ALA A 64 5.85 -26.32 -8.50
CA ALA A 64 7.28 -26.03 -8.33
C ALA A 64 8.11 -27.20 -7.78
N PHE A 65 7.52 -28.39 -7.54
CA PHE A 65 8.26 -29.49 -6.89
C PHE A 65 9.52 -29.95 -7.66
N HIS A 66 9.55 -29.76 -8.97
CA HIS A 66 10.72 -29.98 -9.83
C HIS A 66 11.87 -28.97 -9.62
N THR A 67 11.78 -28.07 -8.64
CA THR A 67 12.85 -27.13 -8.25
C THR A 67 13.21 -27.24 -6.75
N LEU A 68 12.86 -28.36 -6.10
CA LEU A 68 13.20 -28.61 -4.69
C LEU A 68 14.63 -29.13 -4.47
N PHE A 69 15.31 -29.60 -5.51
CA PHE A 69 16.67 -30.13 -5.42
C PHE A 69 17.68 -29.09 -4.93
N LEU A 70 18.52 -29.47 -3.96
CA LEU A 70 19.61 -28.67 -3.41
C LEU A 70 20.95 -29.18 -3.94
N PRO A 71 21.82 -28.34 -4.52
CA PRO A 71 23.15 -28.76 -4.95
C PRO A 71 24.05 -29.16 -3.78
N THR A 72 24.87 -30.17 -4.01
CA THR A 72 25.76 -30.84 -3.05
C THR A 72 27.24 -30.55 -3.32
N THR A 73 27.58 -30.05 -4.52
CA THR A 73 28.95 -29.71 -4.93
C THR A 73 29.40 -28.31 -4.50
N VAL A 74 28.50 -27.51 -3.90
CA VAL A 74 28.74 -26.14 -3.43
C VAL A 74 28.63 -26.06 -1.90
N SER A 75 29.11 -24.98 -1.29
CA SER A 75 29.10 -24.88 0.18
C SER A 75 27.68 -24.87 0.77
N PHE A 76 27.55 -25.30 2.02
CA PHE A 76 26.26 -25.35 2.72
C PHE A 76 25.61 -23.97 2.91
N ARG A 77 26.39 -22.87 2.88
CA ARG A 77 25.85 -21.50 2.87
C ARG A 77 25.43 -21.04 1.47
N THR A 78 25.99 -21.62 0.42
CA THR A 78 25.74 -21.26 -0.99
C THR A 78 24.58 -22.06 -1.61
N THR A 79 24.35 -23.30 -1.16
CA THR A 79 23.41 -24.26 -1.80
C THR A 79 21.98 -23.72 -1.98
N ASP A 80 21.42 -23.12 -0.92
CA ASP A 80 20.05 -22.59 -0.92
C ASP A 80 19.87 -21.43 -1.91
N ILE A 81 20.92 -20.61 -2.04
CA ILE A 81 20.98 -19.41 -2.88
C ILE A 81 21.11 -19.80 -4.36
N TRP A 82 22.06 -20.67 -4.74
CA TRP A 82 22.14 -21.15 -6.13
C TRP A 82 20.89 -21.90 -6.56
N ARG A 83 20.33 -22.76 -5.68
CA ARG A 83 19.03 -23.38 -5.90
C ARG A 83 17.97 -22.31 -6.18
N SER A 84 17.92 -21.21 -5.44
CA SER A 84 16.89 -20.17 -5.62
C SER A 84 16.97 -19.46 -6.99
N PHE A 85 18.16 -19.10 -7.47
CA PHE A 85 18.31 -18.44 -8.77
C PHE A 85 18.00 -19.38 -9.94
N ILE A 86 18.49 -20.63 -9.89
CA ILE A 86 18.22 -21.63 -10.92
C ILE A 86 16.74 -22.05 -10.90
N SER A 87 16.13 -22.16 -9.72
CA SER A 87 14.68 -22.37 -9.57
C SER A 87 13.88 -21.24 -10.22
N GLN A 88 14.27 -19.98 -10.02
CA GLN A 88 13.63 -18.84 -10.71
C GLN A 88 13.71 -19.02 -12.21
N LYS A 89 14.88 -19.34 -12.77
CA LYS A 89 15.02 -19.56 -14.20
C LYS A 89 14.08 -20.65 -14.73
N ILE A 90 14.00 -21.78 -14.02
CA ILE A 90 13.15 -22.92 -14.42
C ILE A 90 11.66 -22.55 -14.34
N LEU A 91 11.22 -21.89 -13.25
CA LEU A 91 9.85 -21.41 -13.07
C LEU A 91 9.46 -20.38 -14.14
N HIS A 92 10.39 -19.48 -14.47
CA HIS A 92 10.24 -18.43 -15.49
C HIS A 92 9.96 -19.01 -16.89
N LEU A 93 10.52 -20.17 -17.25
CA LEU A 93 10.21 -20.85 -18.54
C LEU A 93 8.72 -21.19 -18.68
N SER A 94 8.02 -21.45 -17.57
CA SER A 94 6.58 -21.78 -17.54
C SER A 94 5.69 -20.63 -17.09
N GLY A 95 6.24 -19.41 -16.94
CA GLY A 95 5.48 -18.25 -16.48
C GLY A 95 4.99 -18.36 -15.03
N LEU A 96 5.69 -19.17 -14.23
CA LEU A 96 5.50 -19.25 -12.79
C LEU A 96 6.39 -18.21 -12.11
N THR A 97 5.86 -17.58 -11.06
CA THR A 97 6.52 -16.49 -10.32
C THR A 97 6.75 -16.89 -8.87
N VAL A 98 7.56 -16.10 -8.15
CA VAL A 98 7.82 -16.26 -6.72
C VAL A 98 7.43 -15.00 -5.97
N SER A 99 6.98 -15.16 -4.72
CA SER A 99 6.60 -14.04 -3.86
C SER A 99 7.31 -14.06 -2.51
N PHE A 100 7.67 -12.88 -2.03
CA PHE A 100 8.09 -12.65 -0.65
C PHE A 100 6.86 -12.17 0.12
N VAL A 101 6.50 -12.85 1.21
CA VAL A 101 5.32 -12.53 2.01
C VAL A 101 5.71 -11.94 3.38
N PRO A 102 4.87 -11.09 3.99
CA PRO A 102 5.17 -10.43 5.27
C PRO A 102 5.46 -11.41 6.40
N THR A 103 6.03 -10.89 7.49
CA THR A 103 6.51 -11.72 8.61
C THR A 103 5.41 -12.57 9.24
N ASN A 104 5.68 -13.88 9.28
CA ASN A 104 4.81 -14.92 9.82
C ASN A 104 5.55 -15.89 10.76
N ALA A 105 6.83 -15.63 11.04
CA ALA A 105 7.70 -16.42 11.91
C ALA A 105 8.68 -15.52 12.68
N VAL A 106 9.18 -16.02 13.81
CA VAL A 106 10.28 -15.46 14.59
C VAL A 106 11.36 -16.53 14.68
N GLN A 107 12.63 -16.18 14.47
CA GLN A 107 13.73 -17.13 14.51
C GLN A 107 14.77 -16.75 15.56
N PHE A 108 15.07 -17.71 16.42
CA PHE A 108 16.19 -17.69 17.35
C PHE A 108 17.22 -18.70 16.84
N ARG A 109 18.49 -18.28 16.71
CA ARG A 109 19.60 -19.15 16.27
C ARG A 109 20.58 -19.38 17.40
N ASN A 110 21.36 -20.46 17.28
CA ASN A 110 22.59 -20.62 18.06
C ASN A 110 23.65 -19.65 17.54
N ALA A 111 24.57 -19.20 18.39
CA ALA A 111 25.74 -18.43 17.96
C ALA A 111 26.57 -19.22 16.92
N HIS A 112 27.09 -18.52 15.90
CA HIS A 112 27.88 -19.09 14.81
C HIS A 112 29.00 -18.13 14.37
N ASP A 113 30.08 -18.69 13.82
CA ASP A 113 31.24 -17.91 13.36
C ASP A 113 30.93 -17.23 12.01
N TYR A 114 30.46 -15.98 12.08
CA TYR A 114 30.16 -15.17 10.90
C TYR A 114 31.38 -14.96 9.98
N LEU A 115 32.62 -15.02 10.50
CA LEU A 115 33.84 -14.88 9.69
C LEU A 115 34.21 -16.19 8.98
N LYS A 116 33.80 -17.35 9.52
CA LYS A 116 33.81 -18.62 8.76
C LYS A 116 32.71 -18.60 7.70
N ASP A 117 31.49 -18.23 8.07
CA ASP A 117 30.36 -18.23 7.13
C ASP A 117 30.61 -17.29 5.94
N PHE A 118 31.21 -16.11 6.16
CA PHE A 118 31.67 -15.21 5.08
C PHE A 118 32.64 -15.88 4.09
N LYS A 119 33.53 -16.77 4.56
CA LYS A 119 34.45 -17.53 3.69
C LYS A 119 33.74 -18.64 2.95
N ASP A 120 32.82 -19.34 3.64
CA ASP A 120 31.98 -20.37 3.02
C ASP A 120 30.99 -19.78 1.99
N GLU A 121 30.61 -18.51 2.13
CA GLU A 121 29.75 -17.74 1.21
C GLU A 121 30.51 -17.05 0.06
N LYS A 122 31.85 -17.09 0.03
CA LYS A 122 32.70 -16.35 -0.92
C LYS A 122 32.21 -16.40 -2.37
N GLN A 123 31.77 -17.58 -2.83
CA GLN A 123 31.27 -17.76 -4.20
C GLN A 123 30.01 -16.92 -4.48
N VAL A 124 29.11 -16.75 -3.52
CA VAL A 124 27.89 -15.94 -3.69
C VAL A 124 28.26 -14.48 -4.00
N TYR A 125 29.23 -13.93 -3.27
CA TYR A 125 29.65 -12.52 -3.45
C TYR A 125 30.39 -12.29 -4.78
N GLU A 126 31.14 -13.27 -5.28
CA GLU A 126 31.92 -13.15 -6.52
C GLU A 126 31.12 -13.53 -7.78
N ASP A 127 30.38 -14.64 -7.78
CA ASP A 127 29.74 -15.19 -8.98
C ASP A 127 28.28 -14.75 -9.19
N SER A 128 27.59 -14.14 -8.21
CA SER A 128 26.13 -13.88 -8.34
C SER A 128 25.78 -13.01 -9.56
N GLY A 129 26.62 -12.05 -9.91
CA GLY A 129 26.46 -11.26 -11.14
C GLY A 129 26.52 -12.12 -12.39
N LYS A 130 27.56 -12.97 -12.51
CA LYS A 130 27.76 -13.91 -13.62
C LYS A 130 26.59 -14.90 -13.74
N MET A 131 26.14 -15.48 -12.61
CA MET A 131 24.98 -16.37 -12.57
C MET A 131 23.72 -15.67 -13.08
N ILE A 132 23.40 -14.47 -12.59
CA ILE A 132 22.19 -13.74 -13.02
C ILE A 132 22.28 -13.32 -14.50
N GLU A 133 23.45 -12.89 -14.99
CA GLU A 133 23.64 -12.58 -16.41
C GLU A 133 23.43 -13.82 -17.30
N PHE A 134 24.07 -14.94 -16.95
CA PHE A 134 23.87 -16.21 -17.65
C PHE A 134 22.40 -16.63 -17.64
N LEU A 135 21.76 -16.66 -16.46
CA LEU A 135 20.35 -17.04 -16.31
C LEU A 135 19.40 -16.04 -16.98
N HIS A 136 19.76 -14.77 -17.13
CA HIS A 136 18.98 -13.82 -17.92
C HIS A 136 19.03 -14.17 -19.40
N ASN A 137 20.24 -14.36 -19.94
CA ASN A 137 20.50 -14.56 -21.36
C ASN A 137 20.08 -15.95 -21.89
N TRP A 138 20.21 -17.00 -21.07
CA TRP A 138 19.91 -18.40 -21.45
C TRP A 138 18.46 -18.59 -21.91
N LYS A 139 18.22 -19.39 -22.96
CA LYS A 139 16.89 -19.64 -23.52
C LYS A 139 16.75 -21.09 -23.98
N CYS A 140 15.69 -21.77 -23.56
CA CYS A 140 15.36 -23.06 -24.16
C CYS A 140 14.74 -22.85 -25.55
N LEU A 141 15.46 -23.26 -26.59
CA LEU A 141 15.02 -23.09 -27.98
C LEU A 141 13.90 -24.07 -28.36
N ASN A 142 14.02 -25.34 -27.98
CA ASN A 142 13.06 -26.41 -28.22
C ASN A 142 13.18 -27.51 -27.15
N GLY A 143 12.04 -28.05 -26.71
CA GLY A 143 11.95 -29.23 -25.85
C GLY A 143 10.73 -29.24 -24.92
N THR A 144 10.59 -30.28 -24.10
CA THR A 144 9.80 -30.25 -22.87
C THR A 144 10.52 -29.50 -21.75
N LEU A 145 9.83 -29.14 -20.67
CA LEU A 145 10.45 -28.46 -19.53
C LEU A 145 11.59 -29.29 -18.91
N GLU A 146 11.41 -30.62 -18.87
CA GLU A 146 12.42 -31.57 -18.40
C GLU A 146 13.72 -31.50 -19.25
N GLU A 147 13.60 -31.56 -20.57
CA GLU A 147 14.74 -31.38 -21.50
C GLU A 147 15.41 -30.01 -21.37
N CYS A 148 14.62 -28.96 -21.11
CA CYS A 148 15.15 -27.62 -20.90
C CYS A 148 15.93 -27.50 -19.59
N ILE A 149 15.49 -28.18 -18.52
CA ILE A 149 16.23 -28.23 -17.25
C ILE A 149 17.56 -28.97 -17.45
N TYR A 150 17.58 -30.12 -18.14
CA TYR A 150 18.83 -30.82 -18.42
C TYR A 150 19.83 -29.95 -19.21
N LYS A 151 19.37 -29.28 -20.28
CA LYS A 151 20.23 -28.37 -21.08
C LYS A 151 20.77 -27.23 -20.21
N LEU A 152 19.90 -26.54 -19.46
CA LEU A 152 20.29 -25.45 -18.55
C LEU A 152 21.39 -25.88 -17.57
N LEU A 153 21.28 -27.08 -16.98
CA LEU A 153 22.23 -27.59 -16.01
C LEU A 153 23.55 -28.03 -16.66
N THR A 154 23.52 -28.65 -17.86
CA THR A 154 24.74 -28.93 -18.63
C THR A 154 25.47 -27.64 -19.01
N ASP A 155 24.75 -26.61 -19.45
CA ASP A 155 25.34 -25.32 -19.81
C ASP A 155 25.92 -24.60 -18.57
N LEU A 156 25.26 -24.70 -17.40
CA LEU A 156 25.79 -24.18 -16.12
C LEU A 156 27.05 -24.90 -15.64
N VAL A 157 27.17 -26.21 -15.88
CA VAL A 157 28.38 -26.98 -15.57
C VAL A 157 29.53 -26.55 -16.49
N ALA A 158 29.27 -26.36 -17.79
CA ALA A 158 30.28 -25.84 -18.73
C ALA A 158 30.79 -24.43 -18.34
N GLU A 159 29.90 -23.57 -17.82
CA GLU A 159 30.25 -22.26 -17.27
C GLU A 159 30.93 -22.31 -15.88
N ASN A 160 31.13 -23.50 -15.30
CA ASN A 160 31.65 -23.70 -13.93
C ASN A 160 30.79 -23.03 -12.83
N LEU A 161 29.49 -22.85 -13.10
CA LEU A 161 28.49 -22.31 -12.16
C LEU A 161 27.71 -23.40 -11.40
N TRP A 162 27.98 -24.67 -11.71
CA TRP A 162 27.32 -25.85 -11.13
C TRP A 162 28.24 -27.08 -11.29
N GLY A 163 28.06 -28.13 -10.48
CA GLY A 163 28.89 -29.33 -10.53
C GLY A 163 28.31 -30.49 -11.34
N GLU A 164 29.20 -31.28 -11.97
CA GLU A 164 28.85 -32.51 -12.71
C GLU A 164 28.04 -33.52 -11.89
N GLU A 165 28.31 -33.66 -10.59
CA GLU A 165 27.55 -34.61 -9.75
C GLU A 165 26.13 -34.12 -9.49
N ASP A 166 25.93 -32.81 -9.30
CA ASP A 166 24.60 -32.24 -9.12
C ASP A 166 23.75 -32.29 -10.40
N LEU A 167 24.38 -32.26 -11.59
CA LEU A 167 23.70 -32.56 -12.85
C LEU A 167 23.15 -34.01 -12.88
N LYS A 168 23.91 -34.99 -12.38
CA LYS A 168 23.48 -36.40 -12.29
C LYS A 168 22.37 -36.58 -11.26
N LEU A 169 22.56 -36.04 -10.05
CA LEU A 169 21.59 -36.14 -8.95
C LEU A 169 20.26 -35.46 -9.30
N MET A 170 20.31 -34.28 -9.92
CA MET A 170 19.10 -33.60 -10.40
C MET A 170 18.38 -34.40 -11.50
N ARG A 171 19.12 -35.12 -12.36
CA ARG A 171 18.52 -36.04 -13.35
C ARG A 171 17.82 -37.23 -12.72
N MET A 172 18.37 -37.79 -11.63
CA MET A 172 17.69 -38.83 -10.85
C MET A 172 16.40 -38.27 -10.22
N PHE A 173 16.50 -37.12 -9.54
CA PHE A 173 15.36 -36.45 -8.90
C PHE A 173 14.21 -36.13 -9.86
N LEU A 174 14.49 -35.63 -11.07
CA LEU A 174 13.45 -35.39 -12.07
C LEU A 174 12.80 -36.70 -12.59
N SER A 175 13.57 -37.79 -12.69
CA SER A 175 13.06 -39.11 -13.06
C SER A 175 12.17 -39.71 -11.96
N ASP A 176 12.52 -39.50 -10.69
CA ASP A 176 11.71 -39.95 -9.54
C ASP A 176 10.38 -39.19 -9.48
N LEU A 177 10.40 -37.86 -9.62
CA LEU A 177 9.19 -37.05 -9.72
C LEU A 177 8.27 -37.53 -10.86
N LYS A 178 8.84 -37.79 -12.04
CA LYS A 178 8.12 -38.30 -13.22
C LYS A 178 7.48 -39.67 -12.94
N THR A 179 8.19 -40.56 -12.24
CA THR A 179 7.71 -41.87 -11.79
C THR A 179 6.58 -41.75 -10.76
N LEU A 180 6.63 -40.75 -9.88
CA LEU A 180 5.57 -40.36 -8.93
C LEU A 180 4.38 -39.63 -9.60
N GLY A 181 4.31 -39.61 -10.93
CA GLY A 181 3.21 -38.99 -11.68
C GLY A 181 3.24 -37.45 -11.66
N PHE A 182 4.41 -36.83 -11.48
CA PHE A 182 4.53 -35.38 -11.55
C PHE A 182 4.30 -34.86 -12.98
N ILE A 183 3.29 -34.00 -13.14
CA ILE A 183 3.00 -33.32 -14.41
C ILE A 183 3.81 -32.02 -14.45
N PHE A 184 4.89 -32.03 -15.22
CA PHE A 184 5.72 -30.85 -15.48
C PHE A 184 4.88 -29.71 -16.10
N PRO A 185 5.03 -28.47 -15.61
CA PRO A 185 4.41 -27.30 -16.24
C PRO A 185 4.78 -27.13 -17.71
N LYS A 186 3.87 -26.55 -18.49
CA LYS A 186 4.11 -26.25 -19.91
C LYS A 186 4.94 -24.97 -20.05
N ILE A 187 5.97 -25.02 -20.89
CA ILE A 187 6.76 -23.85 -21.28
C ILE A 187 5.89 -22.83 -22.02
N ILE A 188 6.13 -21.54 -21.80
CA ILE A 188 5.56 -20.45 -22.59
C ILE A 188 6.03 -20.58 -24.05
N LYS A 189 5.09 -20.64 -25.00
CA LYS A 189 5.39 -20.51 -26.42
C LYS A 189 5.26 -19.05 -26.86
N ASN A 190 6.08 -18.63 -27.82
CA ASN A 190 6.25 -17.26 -28.31
C ASN A 190 6.94 -16.31 -27.30
N ARG A 191 7.23 -15.06 -27.72
CA ARG A 191 7.79 -14.01 -26.86
C ARG A 191 6.85 -13.76 -25.70
N TYR A 192 7.30 -14.04 -24.47
CA TYR A 192 6.55 -13.75 -23.26
C TYR A 192 6.26 -12.24 -23.17
N ILE A 193 5.01 -11.91 -22.89
CA ILE A 193 4.54 -10.57 -22.53
C ILE A 193 4.10 -10.69 -21.07
N ASP A 194 4.73 -9.92 -20.18
CA ASP A 194 4.36 -9.92 -18.77
C ASP A 194 2.95 -9.30 -18.61
N PRO A 195 1.94 -10.07 -18.14
CA PRO A 195 0.59 -9.56 -17.93
C PRO A 195 0.49 -8.56 -16.77
N TYR A 196 1.60 -8.33 -16.05
CA TYR A 196 1.70 -7.39 -14.94
C TYR A 196 2.53 -6.13 -15.28
N SER A 197 3.06 -6.03 -16.51
CA SER A 197 3.70 -4.79 -16.99
C SER A 197 2.75 -3.59 -16.86
N PRO A 198 3.22 -2.43 -16.33
CA PRO A 198 2.37 -1.26 -16.18
C PRO A 198 1.96 -0.70 -17.55
N SER A 199 0.72 -0.22 -17.66
CA SER A 199 0.24 0.45 -18.88
C SER A 199 1.04 1.71 -19.16
N THR A 200 1.63 1.79 -20.36
CA THR A 200 2.16 3.05 -20.93
C THR A 200 1.07 3.92 -21.58
N ASN A 201 -0.16 3.41 -21.68
CA ASN A 201 -1.29 4.16 -22.19
C ASN A 201 -1.95 4.98 -21.07
N GLU A 202 -1.72 6.28 -21.11
CA GLU A 202 -2.25 7.31 -20.19
C GLU A 202 -3.63 7.85 -20.63
N THR A 203 -4.14 7.42 -21.79
CA THR A 203 -5.38 7.95 -22.42
C THR A 203 -6.62 7.07 -22.20
N THR A 204 -6.43 5.83 -21.74
CA THR A 204 -7.51 4.86 -21.52
C THR A 204 -7.72 4.56 -20.04
N ARG A 205 -8.89 3.98 -19.73
CA ARG A 205 -9.31 3.64 -18.37
C ARG A 205 -9.09 2.18 -17.99
N ASP A 206 -8.70 1.37 -18.95
CA ASP A 206 -8.61 -0.09 -18.84
C ASP A 206 -7.21 -0.53 -18.37
N VAL A 207 -6.74 0.12 -17.30
CA VAL A 207 -5.40 -0.05 -16.72
C VAL A 207 -5.41 -1.19 -15.70
N ASN A 208 -5.00 -2.38 -16.14
CA ASN A 208 -4.87 -3.56 -15.26
C ASN A 208 -3.70 -3.41 -14.27
N CYS A 209 -2.56 -2.90 -14.73
CA CYS A 209 -1.34 -2.71 -13.94
C CYS A 209 -0.77 -1.31 -14.17
N ARG A 210 -0.17 -0.73 -13.13
CA ARG A 210 0.10 0.71 -12.99
C ARG A 210 1.39 0.97 -12.21
N ARG A 211 1.97 2.16 -12.39
CA ARG A 211 3.14 2.62 -11.61
C ARG A 211 2.73 2.87 -10.16
N ILE A 212 3.45 2.29 -9.21
CA ILE A 212 3.32 2.52 -7.76
C ILE A 212 4.71 2.64 -7.14
N ASN A 213 4.81 3.29 -5.98
CA ASN A 213 5.90 3.04 -5.03
C ASN A 213 5.28 2.74 -3.66
N LEU A 214 5.83 1.73 -2.99
CA LEU A 214 5.51 1.39 -1.61
C LEU A 214 6.81 1.02 -0.90
N GLU A 215 7.15 1.83 0.08
CA GLU A 215 8.40 1.83 0.80
C GLU A 215 8.07 2.18 2.25
N PHE A 216 8.58 1.38 3.19
CA PHE A 216 8.40 1.60 4.62
C PHE A 216 9.76 1.93 5.21
N ASP A 217 9.86 3.09 5.85
CA ASP A 217 11.06 3.47 6.58
C ASP A 217 11.45 2.39 7.60
N LEU A 218 12.74 2.11 7.68
CA LEU A 218 13.36 1.43 8.81
C LEU A 218 13.63 2.45 9.94
N VAL A 219 12.62 3.23 10.35
CA VAL A 219 12.76 4.11 11.51
C VAL A 219 12.95 3.24 12.75
N ASP A 220 14.01 3.48 13.50
CA ASP A 220 14.11 2.98 14.87
C ASP A 220 12.92 3.55 15.68
N PRO A 221 12.13 2.75 16.43
CA PRO A 221 11.06 3.28 17.26
C PRO A 221 11.47 4.46 18.15
N ARG A 222 12.74 4.50 18.58
CA ARG A 222 13.34 5.57 19.40
C ARG A 222 13.50 6.91 18.66
N GLU A 223 13.46 6.92 17.34
CA GLU A 223 13.59 8.14 16.51
C GLU A 223 12.25 8.69 16.01
N TYR A 224 11.12 7.99 16.24
CA TYR A 224 9.82 8.33 15.65
C TYR A 224 9.30 9.70 16.10
N GLU A 225 9.43 10.05 17.38
CA GLU A 225 9.06 11.38 17.88
C GLU A 225 10.02 12.47 17.40
N GLN A 226 11.30 12.15 17.20
CA GLN A 226 12.26 13.07 16.57
C GLN A 226 11.91 13.31 15.08
N GLN A 227 11.36 12.31 14.38
CA GLN A 227 10.86 12.46 13.01
C GLN A 227 9.67 13.44 12.97
N LYS A 228 8.70 13.33 13.90
CA LYS A 228 7.58 14.28 14.07
C LYS A 228 8.08 15.72 14.28
N LEU A 229 8.99 15.91 15.23
CA LEU A 229 9.59 17.21 15.56
C LEU A 229 10.34 17.81 14.35
N ASN A 230 11.12 17.00 13.63
CA ASN A 230 11.83 17.42 12.43
C ASN A 230 10.86 17.82 11.30
N TYR A 231 9.84 16.99 11.04
CA TYR A 231 8.85 17.22 9.98
C TYR A 231 8.07 18.52 10.22
N PHE A 232 7.58 18.73 11.44
CA PHE A 232 6.83 19.95 11.78
C PHE A 232 7.73 21.19 11.92
N GLY A 233 8.97 21.01 12.39
CA GLY A 233 9.99 22.06 12.39
C GLY A 233 10.33 22.60 10.99
N HIS A 234 10.27 21.77 9.95
CA HIS A 234 10.36 22.24 8.56
C HIS A 234 9.16 23.10 8.14
N LEU A 235 7.94 22.78 8.61
CA LEU A 235 6.74 23.57 8.33
C LEU A 235 6.78 24.94 9.02
N VAL A 236 7.32 25.02 10.25
CA VAL A 236 7.58 26.30 10.93
C VAL A 236 8.61 27.13 10.14
N LYS A 237 9.74 26.54 9.71
CA LYS A 237 10.73 27.25 8.87
C LYS A 237 10.12 27.81 7.57
N TRP A 238 9.27 27.04 6.89
CA TRP A 238 8.53 27.48 5.71
C TRP A 238 7.51 28.60 6.01
N CYS A 239 6.91 28.60 7.19
CA CYS A 239 6.02 29.66 7.64
C CYS A 239 6.75 30.95 8.05
N ASN A 240 7.97 30.85 8.58
CA ASN A 240 8.78 32.01 8.96
C ASN A 240 9.06 32.94 7.76
N GLU A 241 9.13 32.41 6.52
CA GLU A 241 9.22 33.22 5.30
C GLU A 241 8.04 34.20 5.08
N SER A 242 6.93 34.02 5.80
CA SER A 242 5.75 34.90 5.79
C SER A 242 5.51 35.61 7.13
N GLY A 243 6.53 35.69 7.99
CA GLY A 243 6.48 36.40 9.28
C GLY A 243 5.79 35.64 10.41
N TYR A 244 5.65 34.32 10.30
CA TYR A 244 5.20 33.46 11.40
C TYR A 244 6.28 33.38 12.50
N PRO A 245 5.92 33.32 13.79
CA PRO A 245 6.89 33.20 14.89
C PRO A 245 7.48 31.79 14.99
N THR A 246 8.77 31.71 15.33
CA THR A 246 9.42 30.46 15.74
C THR A 246 8.70 29.83 16.93
N LYS A 247 8.59 28.50 16.93
CA LYS A 247 7.96 27.71 18.00
C LYS A 247 9.01 26.97 18.83
N SER A 248 8.76 26.90 20.14
CA SER A 248 9.34 25.89 21.03
C SER A 248 8.54 24.59 20.93
N PHE A 249 9.21 23.45 21.03
CA PHE A 249 8.60 22.13 21.06
C PHE A 249 8.99 21.37 22.34
N PRO A 250 8.19 20.38 22.78
CA PRO A 250 8.61 19.41 23.80
C PRO A 250 9.81 18.59 23.33
N SER A 251 10.48 17.91 24.27
CA SER A 251 11.49 16.89 23.93
C SER A 251 10.83 15.64 23.30
N PRO A 252 11.60 14.77 22.62
CA PRO A 252 11.06 13.52 22.05
C PRO A 252 10.33 12.66 23.09
N GLU A 253 10.88 12.54 24.30
CA GLU A 253 10.34 11.72 25.39
C GLU A 253 9.02 12.32 25.91
N GLN A 254 8.99 13.64 26.11
CA GLN A 254 7.76 14.37 26.49
C GLN A 254 6.67 14.25 25.41
N LEU A 255 7.05 14.17 24.14
CA LEU A 255 6.13 13.98 23.02
C LEU A 255 5.62 12.54 22.95
N GLU A 256 6.46 11.54 23.25
CA GLU A 256 6.08 10.13 23.37
C GLU A 256 5.01 9.95 24.47
N GLU A 257 5.24 10.48 25.67
CA GLU A 257 4.28 10.47 26.78
C GLU A 257 2.94 11.16 26.41
N GLN A 258 2.97 12.22 25.60
CA GLN A 258 1.77 12.90 25.13
C GLN A 258 0.99 12.09 24.08
N HIS A 259 1.70 11.41 23.18
CA HIS A 259 1.10 10.63 22.09
C HIS A 259 0.67 9.21 22.49
N ALA A 260 1.34 8.58 23.45
CA ALA A 260 1.00 7.24 23.96
C ALA A 260 -0.44 7.16 24.48
N ASP A 261 -0.85 8.14 25.29
CA ASP A 261 -2.20 8.23 25.89
C ASP A 261 -3.31 8.67 24.92
N THR A 262 -2.97 9.07 23.68
CA THR A 262 -3.92 9.69 22.75
C THR A 262 -4.56 8.64 21.83
N TYR A 263 -5.74 8.15 22.22
CA TYR A 263 -6.53 7.12 21.52
C TYR A 263 -6.61 7.32 20.00
N VAL A 264 -6.86 8.55 19.55
CA VAL A 264 -7.03 8.87 18.12
C VAL A 264 -5.72 8.62 17.35
N LEU A 265 -4.58 9.08 17.88
CA LEU A 265 -3.27 8.87 17.25
C LEU A 265 -2.86 7.39 17.29
N GLN A 266 -3.17 6.65 18.36
CA GLN A 266 -2.92 5.20 18.41
C GLN A 266 -3.75 4.42 17.38
N LYS A 267 -4.92 4.94 16.97
CA LYS A 267 -5.74 4.38 15.89
C LYS A 267 -5.26 4.79 14.51
N ASP A 268 -4.84 6.04 14.35
CA ASP A 268 -4.30 6.55 13.09
C ASP A 268 -2.97 5.87 12.75
N LEU A 269 -2.10 5.59 13.73
CA LEU A 269 -0.87 4.80 13.56
C LEU A 269 -1.09 3.35 13.07
N ASN A 270 -2.32 2.81 13.19
CA ASN A 270 -2.70 1.53 12.58
C ASN A 270 -3.56 1.69 11.31
N SER A 271 -3.82 2.91 10.86
CA SER A 271 -4.68 3.25 9.71
C SER A 271 -3.88 3.83 8.55
N VAL A 272 -4.38 3.67 7.33
CA VAL A 272 -3.73 4.18 6.11
C VAL A 272 -4.44 5.44 5.63
N LEU A 273 -3.70 6.53 5.42
CA LEU A 273 -4.24 7.78 4.87
C LEU A 273 -3.99 7.86 3.37
N ILE A 274 -5.07 7.95 2.59
CA ILE A 274 -5.05 8.01 1.13
C ILE A 274 -5.34 9.44 0.68
N LEU A 275 -4.31 10.14 0.21
CA LEU A 275 -4.40 11.53 -0.24
C LEU A 275 -4.64 11.56 -1.75
N VAL A 276 -5.83 11.99 -2.19
CA VAL A 276 -6.23 11.96 -3.60
C VAL A 276 -6.18 13.34 -4.27
N ASN A 277 -5.76 13.41 -5.53
CA ASN A 277 -5.79 14.65 -6.31
C ASN A 277 -6.61 14.53 -7.59
N ASN A 278 -7.39 15.56 -7.87
CA ASN A 278 -8.24 15.70 -9.04
C ASN A 278 -7.44 16.01 -10.33
N TYR A 279 -6.19 16.46 -10.21
CA TYR A 279 -5.31 16.90 -11.28
C TYR A 279 -3.87 16.38 -11.10
N PRO A 280 -2.97 16.53 -12.09
CA PRO A 280 -1.57 16.16 -11.93
C PRO A 280 -0.89 16.89 -10.77
N TRP A 281 -0.33 16.12 -9.82
CA TRP A 281 0.43 16.65 -8.68
C TRP A 281 1.67 17.43 -9.15
N LYS A 282 1.74 18.72 -8.82
CA LYS A 282 2.88 19.61 -9.14
C LYS A 282 3.53 20.27 -7.91
N TYR A 283 2.84 20.28 -6.78
CA TYR A 283 3.27 20.89 -5.52
C TYR A 283 2.49 20.27 -4.35
N GLY A 284 2.90 20.53 -3.10
CA GLY A 284 2.09 20.28 -1.90
C GLY A 284 2.23 18.90 -1.27
N MET A 285 2.67 17.88 -2.00
CA MET A 285 2.92 16.54 -1.43
C MET A 285 3.85 16.59 -0.21
N GLY A 286 4.99 17.29 -0.28
CA GLY A 286 5.91 17.41 0.85
C GLY A 286 5.41 18.26 2.03
N LEU A 287 4.40 19.13 1.85
CA LEU A 287 3.67 19.73 2.98
C LEU A 287 2.80 18.67 3.66
N LEU A 288 2.04 17.92 2.87
CA LEU A 288 1.12 16.87 3.34
C LEU A 288 1.87 15.72 4.02
N GLN A 289 3.06 15.32 3.53
CA GLN A 289 3.95 14.37 4.22
C GLN A 289 4.33 14.88 5.61
N ARG A 290 4.78 16.14 5.71
CA ARG A 290 5.21 16.74 6.98
C ARG A 290 4.07 16.93 7.98
N LEU A 291 2.83 17.07 7.51
CA LEU A 291 1.63 17.12 8.34
C LEU A 291 1.19 15.74 8.86
N TYR A 292 1.21 14.71 8.01
CA TYR A 292 0.48 13.46 8.28
C TYR A 292 1.36 12.18 8.33
N GLN A 293 2.48 12.09 7.61
CA GLN A 293 3.24 10.83 7.49
C GLN A 293 3.71 10.24 8.83
N PRO A 294 4.13 11.05 9.84
CA PRO A 294 4.48 10.55 11.16
C PRO A 294 3.31 10.17 12.09
N TYR A 295 2.07 10.08 11.58
CA TYR A 295 0.87 9.79 12.38
C TYR A 295 0.01 8.65 11.80
N PHE A 296 0.38 8.09 10.64
CA PHE A 296 -0.36 7.01 9.98
C PHE A 296 0.54 5.80 9.66
N ALA A 297 -0.07 4.61 9.59
CA ALA A 297 0.62 3.37 9.18
C ALA A 297 1.30 3.50 7.80
N ALA A 298 0.66 4.26 6.90
CA ALA A 298 1.25 4.81 5.69
C ALA A 298 0.41 6.00 5.18
N VAL A 299 1.04 6.99 4.56
CA VAL A 299 0.38 8.01 3.74
C VAL A 299 0.62 7.69 2.28
N ILE A 300 -0.44 7.43 1.51
CA ILE A 300 -0.35 7.04 0.09
C ILE A 300 -0.99 8.12 -0.79
N PHE A 301 -0.19 8.75 -1.63
CA PHE A 301 -0.67 9.73 -2.62
C PHE A 301 -1.23 9.01 -3.85
N CYS A 302 -2.49 9.27 -4.20
CA CYS A 302 -3.11 8.67 -5.38
C CYS A 302 -3.65 9.72 -6.35
N GLY A 303 -3.35 9.55 -7.63
CA GLY A 303 -3.72 10.50 -8.68
C GLY A 303 -2.72 10.47 -9.84
N PRO A 304 -2.85 11.38 -10.81
CA PRO A 304 -1.85 11.53 -11.85
C PRO A 304 -0.61 12.15 -11.21
N TRP A 305 0.50 11.42 -11.22
CA TRP A 305 1.80 11.97 -10.81
C TRP A 305 2.89 11.61 -11.81
N TYR A 306 3.75 12.59 -12.01
CA TYR A 306 4.81 12.66 -13.01
C TYR A 306 5.98 13.32 -12.28
N PRO A 307 6.92 12.56 -11.70
CA PRO A 307 7.99 13.11 -10.85
C PRO A 307 8.80 14.21 -11.53
N GLU A 308 9.00 14.09 -12.85
CA GLU A 308 9.69 15.06 -13.70
C GLU A 308 8.97 16.41 -13.86
N GLN A 309 7.72 16.50 -13.39
CA GLN A 309 6.88 17.71 -13.40
C GLN A 309 6.64 18.29 -11.99
N PHE A 310 7.17 17.64 -10.94
CA PHE A 310 6.98 18.05 -9.57
C PHE A 310 7.94 19.18 -9.17
N GLN A 311 7.44 20.16 -8.43
CA GLN A 311 8.19 21.38 -8.09
C GLN A 311 8.73 21.28 -6.66
N ASN A 312 10.05 21.05 -6.58
CA ASN A 312 10.81 21.03 -5.33
C ASN A 312 11.16 22.45 -4.85
N ASP A 313 11.23 22.64 -3.54
CA ASP A 313 11.75 23.83 -2.86
C ASP A 313 12.49 23.47 -1.56
N ASN A 314 13.19 24.43 -0.95
CA ASN A 314 14.11 24.20 0.17
C ASN A 314 13.45 23.65 1.46
N TYR A 315 12.11 23.70 1.60
CA TYR A 315 11.40 23.32 2.83
C TYR A 315 10.27 22.31 2.61
N THR A 316 9.67 22.30 1.42
CA THR A 316 8.48 21.48 1.08
C THR A 316 8.71 20.47 -0.05
N SER A 317 9.96 20.32 -0.52
CA SER A 317 10.37 19.15 -1.32
C SER A 317 9.90 17.85 -0.70
N LEU A 318 9.65 16.86 -1.56
CA LEU A 318 9.32 15.50 -1.16
C LEU A 318 10.35 14.95 -0.18
N VAL A 319 9.87 14.25 0.84
CA VAL A 319 10.73 13.43 1.71
C VAL A 319 10.63 12.00 1.20
N HIS A 320 11.76 11.33 0.98
CA HIS A 320 11.75 9.89 0.71
C HIS A 320 11.65 9.15 2.05
N PRO A 321 10.81 8.10 2.18
CA PRO A 321 9.98 7.47 1.15
C PRO A 321 8.75 8.27 0.72
N VAL A 322 8.44 8.20 -0.57
CA VAL A 322 7.18 8.73 -1.16
C VAL A 322 6.32 7.57 -1.63
N ASN A 323 5.26 7.27 -0.87
CA ASN A 323 4.32 6.19 -1.20
C ASN A 323 3.23 6.72 -2.13
N TYR A 324 3.08 6.11 -3.31
CA TYR A 324 2.14 6.60 -4.32
C TYR A 324 1.52 5.52 -5.20
N ILE A 325 0.34 5.83 -5.74
CA ILE A 325 -0.31 5.10 -6.83
C ILE A 325 -0.55 6.06 -7.99
N HIS A 326 0.07 5.79 -9.14
CA HIS A 326 -0.27 6.50 -10.36
C HIS A 326 -1.67 6.07 -10.84
N PHE A 327 -2.56 7.05 -10.95
CA PHE A 327 -3.93 6.92 -11.40
C PHE A 327 -4.15 7.92 -12.53
N ASN A 328 -4.13 7.45 -13.78
CA ASN A 328 -3.87 8.31 -14.94
C ASN A 328 -5.02 9.35 -15.17
N PRO A 329 -4.81 10.41 -15.96
CA PRO A 329 -5.81 11.46 -16.17
C PRO A 329 -7.15 10.96 -16.73
N ALA A 330 -7.14 9.90 -17.55
CA ALA A 330 -8.34 9.28 -18.10
C ALA A 330 -9.10 8.44 -17.06
N GLU A 331 -8.39 7.68 -16.22
CA GLU A 331 -8.93 6.93 -15.09
C GLU A 331 -9.53 7.85 -14.03
N ASN A 332 -8.80 8.90 -13.64
CA ASN A 332 -9.18 9.86 -12.62
C ASN A 332 -10.36 10.73 -13.07
N HIS A 333 -10.34 11.17 -14.34
CA HIS A 333 -11.38 12.00 -14.96
C HIS A 333 -11.72 13.26 -14.13
N ARG A 334 -10.69 14.06 -13.80
CA ARG A 334 -10.81 15.29 -13.01
C ARG A 334 -11.47 15.09 -11.63
N GLY A 335 -11.12 14.01 -10.93
CA GLY A 335 -11.66 13.69 -9.61
C GLY A 335 -12.90 12.81 -9.58
N TYR A 336 -13.61 12.68 -10.71
CA TYR A 336 -14.91 11.99 -10.78
C TYR A 336 -14.86 10.54 -10.30
N PHE A 337 -13.68 9.92 -10.32
CA PHE A 337 -13.44 8.53 -9.95
C PHE A 337 -12.38 8.34 -8.86
N CYS A 338 -11.98 9.40 -8.12
CA CYS A 338 -10.96 9.33 -7.08
C CYS A 338 -11.20 8.22 -6.04
N TYR A 339 -12.46 7.91 -5.69
CA TYR A 339 -12.82 6.81 -4.77
C TYR A 339 -12.22 5.43 -5.16
N HIS A 340 -11.84 5.24 -6.44
CA HIS A 340 -11.15 4.04 -6.88
C HIS A 340 -9.74 3.92 -6.29
N CYS A 341 -9.10 5.02 -5.86
CA CYS A 341 -7.82 5.00 -5.16
C CYS A 341 -7.83 4.08 -3.94
N MET A 342 -8.88 4.10 -3.11
CA MET A 342 -9.00 3.15 -1.99
C MET A 342 -9.23 1.71 -2.46
N THR A 343 -9.88 1.50 -3.61
CA THR A 343 -9.95 0.16 -4.23
C THR A 343 -8.56 -0.33 -4.64
N LEU A 344 -7.69 0.56 -5.14
CA LEU A 344 -6.31 0.23 -5.54
C LEU A 344 -5.41 -0.02 -4.32
N VAL A 345 -5.51 0.79 -3.25
CA VAL A 345 -4.79 0.57 -1.98
C VAL A 345 -5.20 -0.76 -1.34
N LYS A 346 -6.49 -1.11 -1.31
CA LYS A 346 -6.94 -2.40 -0.81
C LYS A 346 -6.38 -3.58 -1.64
N GLU A 347 -6.17 -3.40 -2.94
CA GLU A 347 -5.54 -4.43 -3.80
C GLU A 347 -4.02 -4.55 -3.63
N MET A 348 -3.35 -3.62 -2.94
CA MET A 348 -1.94 -3.77 -2.53
C MET A 348 -1.77 -4.83 -1.43
N GLY A 349 -2.83 -5.19 -0.70
CA GLY A 349 -2.77 -6.25 0.30
C GLY A 349 -1.91 -5.92 1.52
N LEU A 350 -1.95 -4.66 1.98
CA LEU A 350 -1.36 -4.22 3.25
C LEU A 350 -1.90 -5.07 4.42
N GLN A 351 -1.03 -5.46 5.34
CA GLN A 351 -1.37 -6.29 6.50
C GLN A 351 -1.69 -5.44 7.73
N ASN A 352 -2.40 -6.01 8.72
CA ASN A 352 -2.59 -5.42 10.06
C ASN A 352 -3.14 -3.96 10.12
N VAL A 353 -3.74 -3.47 9.04
CA VAL A 353 -4.38 -2.14 8.97
C VAL A 353 -5.76 -2.19 9.62
N GLU A 354 -6.07 -1.26 10.52
CA GLU A 354 -7.40 -1.11 11.14
C GLU A 354 -8.43 -0.52 10.18
N GLY A 355 -8.05 0.49 9.39
CA GLY A 355 -8.89 1.05 8.33
C GLY A 355 -8.16 2.04 7.42
N TYR A 356 -8.93 2.61 6.50
CA TYR A 356 -8.43 3.44 5.40
C TYR A 356 -9.15 4.79 5.41
N PHE A 357 -8.41 5.86 5.67
CA PHE A 357 -8.86 7.23 5.42
C PHE A 357 -8.70 7.59 3.94
N PHE A 358 -9.63 8.36 3.43
CA PHE A 358 -9.63 8.96 2.10
C PHE A 358 -9.83 10.46 2.27
N VAL A 359 -8.90 11.28 1.75
CA VAL A 359 -8.91 12.73 1.91
C VAL A 359 -8.46 13.40 0.61
N ALA A 360 -9.18 14.41 0.13
CA ALA A 360 -8.80 15.17 -1.06
C ALA A 360 -7.62 16.13 -0.79
N ASP A 361 -6.82 16.44 -1.82
CA ASP A 361 -5.59 17.24 -1.74
C ASP A 361 -5.79 18.69 -1.26
N ASP A 362 -7.01 19.21 -1.38
CA ASP A 362 -7.43 20.49 -0.82
C ASP A 362 -8.34 20.35 0.41
N THR A 363 -8.27 19.25 1.15
CA THR A 363 -8.92 19.10 2.45
C THR A 363 -7.88 19.13 3.57
N VAL A 364 -8.05 20.05 4.53
CA VAL A 364 -7.35 19.96 5.82
C VAL A 364 -8.08 18.94 6.67
N PHE A 365 -7.38 17.90 7.11
CA PHE A 365 -7.90 16.86 8.01
C PHE A 365 -7.34 17.09 9.41
N ASN A 366 -8.23 17.32 10.37
CA ASN A 366 -7.88 17.50 11.78
C ASN A 366 -7.76 16.11 12.44
N MET A 367 -6.63 15.44 12.21
CA MET A 367 -6.36 14.05 12.65
C MET A 367 -6.47 13.80 14.17
N TRP A 368 -6.52 14.85 15.00
CA TRP A 368 -6.82 14.73 16.43
C TRP A 368 -8.31 14.48 16.75
N GLN A 369 -9.21 14.53 15.76
CA GLN A 369 -10.64 14.37 16.00
C GLN A 369 -11.09 12.92 15.97
N ARG A 370 -11.63 12.46 17.11
CA ARG A 370 -12.18 11.11 17.25
C ARG A 370 -13.29 10.82 16.23
N ILE A 371 -13.18 9.65 15.60
CA ILE A 371 -14.26 8.97 14.88
C ILE A 371 -14.49 7.59 15.51
N ASP A 372 -15.63 6.97 15.21
CA ASP A 372 -15.81 5.54 15.50
C ASP A 372 -15.10 4.71 14.43
N TYR A 373 -13.91 4.21 14.77
CA TYR A 373 -13.07 3.39 13.90
C TYR A 373 -13.65 2.00 13.58
N SER A 374 -14.75 1.58 14.24
CA SER A 374 -15.46 0.32 13.92
C SER A 374 -16.51 0.48 12.82
N ARG A 375 -16.90 1.72 12.52
CA ARG A 375 -17.93 2.08 11.53
C ARG A 375 -17.32 2.85 10.36
N VAL A 376 -18.07 2.95 9.26
CA VAL A 376 -17.72 3.88 8.17
C VAL A 376 -17.96 5.31 8.66
N SER A 377 -17.06 6.25 8.38
CA SER A 377 -17.20 7.66 8.78
C SER A 377 -17.16 8.56 7.54
N HIS A 378 -18.08 9.53 7.44
CA HIS A 378 -18.20 10.41 6.27
C HIS A 378 -18.75 11.80 6.66
N PHE A 379 -18.55 12.81 5.80
CA PHE A 379 -19.17 14.14 5.92
C PHE A 379 -20.73 14.12 5.80
N THR A 380 -21.35 14.12 4.60
CA THR A 380 -22.84 14.17 4.43
C THR A 380 -23.38 13.51 3.12
N GLY A 381 -24.72 13.36 2.93
CA GLY A 381 -25.38 12.74 1.73
C GLY A 381 -26.81 13.25 1.31
N LEU A 382 -27.14 13.25 0.00
CA LEU A 382 -28.22 13.98 -0.75
C LEU A 382 -28.69 13.28 -2.10
N PRO A 383 -29.33 13.94 -3.12
CA PRO A 383 -29.80 13.50 -4.49
C PRO A 383 -29.04 12.59 -5.53
N ALA A 384 -29.71 11.85 -6.46
CA ALA A 384 -29.23 11.14 -7.71
C ALA A 384 -28.68 9.65 -7.60
N ALA A 385 -28.31 8.81 -8.61
CA ALA A 385 -28.45 8.70 -10.10
C ALA A 385 -28.45 7.21 -10.64
N LYS A 386 -28.52 6.93 -11.97
CA LYS A 386 -29.35 5.83 -12.58
C LYS A 386 -28.73 4.61 -13.35
N ASN A 387 -27.41 4.37 -13.47
CA ASN A 387 -26.87 3.47 -14.55
C ASN A 387 -26.31 2.06 -14.19
N ILE A 388 -26.22 1.65 -12.91
CA ILE A 388 -25.43 0.46 -12.51
C ILE A 388 -26.09 -0.89 -12.86
N VAL A 389 -27.42 -0.97 -12.70
CA VAL A 389 -28.17 -2.23 -12.52
C VAL A 389 -27.95 -3.25 -13.64
N LYS A 390 -27.97 -2.80 -14.91
CA LYS A 390 -27.85 -3.68 -16.09
C LYS A 390 -26.53 -4.48 -16.11
N LYS A 391 -25.45 -3.94 -15.53
CA LYS A 391 -24.15 -4.62 -15.49
C LYS A 391 -24.06 -5.64 -14.34
N VAL A 392 -24.83 -5.46 -13.28
CA VAL A 392 -24.89 -6.41 -12.15
C VAL A 392 -25.76 -7.62 -12.47
N LYS A 393 -26.97 -7.40 -13.04
CA LYS A 393 -27.85 -8.48 -13.51
C LYS A 393 -27.15 -9.43 -14.48
N ASN A 394 -26.28 -8.90 -15.34
CA ASN A 394 -25.53 -9.66 -16.34
C ASN A 394 -24.18 -10.22 -15.83
N SER A 395 -23.82 -10.02 -14.56
CA SER A 395 -22.54 -10.50 -14.02
C SER A 395 -22.60 -11.98 -13.63
N THR A 396 -21.59 -12.76 -14.01
CA THR A 396 -21.37 -14.13 -13.52
C THR A 396 -20.48 -14.18 -12.27
N ASP A 397 -19.80 -13.09 -11.91
CA ASP A 397 -18.85 -13.02 -10.79
C ASP A 397 -19.56 -13.17 -9.43
N VAL A 398 -19.17 -14.21 -8.68
CA VAL A 398 -19.70 -14.52 -7.35
C VAL A 398 -19.41 -13.41 -6.34
N LYS A 399 -18.27 -12.70 -6.44
CA LYS A 399 -17.98 -11.55 -5.57
C LYS A 399 -18.96 -10.41 -5.83
N VAL A 400 -19.22 -10.09 -7.10
CA VAL A 400 -20.18 -9.06 -7.50
C VAL A 400 -21.60 -9.41 -7.03
N LYS A 401 -22.02 -10.68 -7.17
CA LYS A 401 -23.33 -11.13 -6.66
C LYS A 401 -23.44 -11.05 -5.14
N LYS A 402 -22.40 -11.44 -4.40
CA LYS A 402 -22.36 -11.30 -2.93
C LYS A 402 -22.40 -9.84 -2.49
N ALA A 403 -21.62 -8.96 -3.12
CA ALA A 403 -21.63 -7.53 -2.83
C ALA A 403 -22.98 -6.87 -3.16
N TRP A 404 -23.64 -7.27 -4.25
CA TRP A 404 -24.98 -6.76 -4.54
C TRP A 404 -26.04 -7.24 -3.55
N LYS A 405 -25.95 -8.50 -3.08
CA LYS A 405 -26.82 -8.97 -2.01
C LYS A 405 -26.58 -8.19 -0.70
N HIS A 406 -25.31 -7.97 -0.31
CA HIS A 406 -25.00 -7.15 0.88
C HIS A 406 -25.53 -5.72 0.73
N PHE A 407 -25.42 -5.14 -0.48
CA PHE A 407 -25.98 -3.83 -0.80
C PHE A 407 -27.51 -3.78 -0.58
N GLU A 408 -28.25 -4.75 -1.11
CA GLU A 408 -29.71 -4.79 -0.93
C GLU A 408 -30.14 -5.11 0.49
N ASP A 409 -29.52 -6.09 1.15
CA ASP A 409 -29.84 -6.46 2.53
C ASP A 409 -29.51 -5.30 3.50
N GLY A 410 -28.43 -4.55 3.23
CA GLY A 410 -28.08 -3.32 3.95
C GLY A 410 -29.10 -2.21 3.74
N LEU A 411 -29.45 -1.88 2.49
CA LEU A 411 -30.50 -0.89 2.18
C LEU A 411 -31.83 -1.21 2.89
N ARG A 412 -32.17 -2.50 3.00
CA ARG A 412 -33.39 -3.00 3.66
C ARG A 412 -33.27 -2.92 5.18
N LYS A 413 -32.12 -3.27 5.75
CA LYS A 413 -31.82 -3.16 7.20
C LYS A 413 -31.92 -1.71 7.69
N TYR A 414 -31.42 -0.75 6.92
CA TYR A 414 -31.42 0.68 7.28
C TYR A 414 -32.63 1.45 6.70
N GLY A 415 -33.68 0.75 6.25
CA GLY A 415 -34.99 1.34 5.93
C GLY A 415 -35.06 2.18 4.64
N TYR A 416 -34.04 2.18 3.79
CA TYR A 416 -34.07 2.88 2.49
C TYR A 416 -34.97 2.18 1.46
N ILE A 417 -35.12 0.85 1.59
CA ILE A 417 -36.06 0.03 0.81
C ILE A 417 -36.92 -0.84 1.71
N ASN A 418 -38.17 -1.06 1.32
CA ASN A 418 -39.08 -1.99 1.99
C ASN A 418 -38.95 -3.43 1.44
N SER A 419 -39.86 -4.33 1.83
CA SER A 419 -39.87 -5.74 1.41
C SER A 419 -40.30 -6.00 -0.04
N SER A 420 -40.98 -5.05 -0.70
CA SER A 420 -41.35 -5.14 -2.12
C SER A 420 -40.40 -4.38 -3.05
N GLN A 421 -39.35 -3.77 -2.49
CA GLN A 421 -38.34 -3.00 -3.20
C GLN A 421 -36.97 -3.71 -3.21
N THR A 422 -36.20 -3.37 -4.23
CA THR A 422 -34.87 -3.92 -4.52
C THR A 422 -33.78 -2.84 -4.48
N ALA A 423 -32.52 -3.27 -4.52
CA ALA A 423 -31.37 -2.38 -4.71
C ALA A 423 -31.40 -1.62 -6.06
N GLU A 424 -32.12 -2.15 -7.05
CA GLU A 424 -32.37 -1.46 -8.32
C GLU A 424 -33.30 -0.25 -8.11
N ASP A 425 -34.38 -0.39 -7.36
CA ASP A 425 -35.36 0.67 -7.16
C ASP A 425 -34.76 1.91 -6.50
N GLU A 426 -33.95 1.76 -5.45
CA GLU A 426 -33.36 2.90 -4.73
C GLU A 426 -32.32 3.66 -5.56
N LEU A 427 -31.51 2.95 -6.34
CA LEU A 427 -30.59 3.59 -7.30
C LEU A 427 -31.37 4.27 -8.43
N LEU A 428 -32.43 3.62 -8.95
CA LEU A 428 -33.26 4.19 -10.01
C LEU A 428 -34.08 5.40 -9.54
N ALA A 429 -34.44 5.46 -8.24
CA ALA A 429 -35.19 6.53 -7.59
C ALA A 429 -34.42 7.86 -7.48
N LYS A 430 -33.14 7.90 -7.90
CA LYS A 430 -32.28 9.10 -7.88
C LYS A 430 -32.15 9.69 -6.46
N ARG A 431 -31.78 8.87 -5.49
CA ARG A 431 -31.48 9.25 -4.10
C ARG A 431 -30.00 8.92 -3.76
N GLY A 432 -29.07 9.88 -3.82
CA GLY A 432 -27.64 9.66 -3.50
C GLY A 432 -26.59 10.64 -4.11
N LYS A 433 -26.13 11.66 -3.35
CA LYS A 433 -24.99 12.58 -3.60
C LYS A 433 -24.31 12.95 -2.28
N SER A 434 -23.08 12.54 -2.05
CA SER A 434 -22.35 12.77 -0.80
C SER A 434 -21.16 13.68 -0.98
N ILE A 435 -20.81 14.50 0.02
CA ILE A 435 -19.60 15.35 -0.02
C ILE A 435 -18.39 14.48 0.32
N SER A 436 -17.86 13.79 -0.69
CA SER A 436 -16.91 12.69 -0.53
C SER A 436 -15.44 13.11 -0.48
N ASP A 437 -15.14 14.35 -0.14
CA ASP A 437 -13.76 14.85 0.03
C ASP A 437 -13.06 14.28 1.28
N PHE A 438 -13.84 13.67 2.19
CA PHE A 438 -13.37 12.91 3.36
C PHE A 438 -14.24 11.67 3.62
N PHE A 439 -13.61 10.51 3.85
CA PHE A 439 -14.22 9.38 4.56
C PHE A 439 -13.20 8.41 5.16
N TYR A 440 -13.64 7.58 6.11
CA TYR A 440 -12.89 6.44 6.66
C TYR A 440 -13.69 5.15 6.47
N ILE A 441 -13.03 4.10 5.98
CA ILE A 441 -13.60 2.74 5.87
C ILE A 441 -12.79 1.77 6.74
N PRO A 442 -13.41 1.06 7.70
CA PRO A 442 -12.73 0.05 8.50
C PRO A 442 -12.37 -1.17 7.65
N THR A 443 -11.33 -1.91 8.04
CA THR A 443 -10.86 -3.10 7.30
C THR A 443 -11.94 -4.17 7.16
N SER A 444 -12.87 -4.27 8.10
CA SER A 444 -14.06 -5.14 8.03
C SER A 444 -14.93 -4.89 6.78
N GLU A 445 -15.15 -3.63 6.40
CA GLU A 445 -15.95 -3.24 5.23
C GLU A 445 -15.10 -3.06 3.95
N SER A 446 -13.77 -3.03 4.07
CA SER A 446 -12.85 -2.69 2.98
C SER A 446 -12.97 -3.60 1.73
N ASP A 447 -13.18 -4.91 1.90
CA ASP A 447 -13.39 -5.85 0.78
C ASP A 447 -14.76 -5.67 0.10
N TYR A 448 -15.78 -5.30 0.88
CA TYR A 448 -17.11 -4.99 0.35
C TYR A 448 -17.09 -3.68 -0.44
N TYR A 449 -16.53 -2.62 0.15
CA TYR A 449 -16.26 -1.34 -0.51
C TYR A 449 -15.49 -1.54 -1.82
N ALA A 450 -14.34 -2.23 -1.79
CA ALA A 450 -13.50 -2.42 -2.98
C ALA A 450 -14.24 -3.17 -4.10
N THR A 451 -15.06 -4.17 -3.75
CA THR A 451 -15.87 -4.91 -4.71
C THR A 451 -16.97 -4.03 -5.34
N LEU A 452 -17.74 -3.30 -4.52
CA LEU A 452 -18.83 -2.44 -4.99
C LEU A 452 -18.30 -1.25 -5.80
N MET A 453 -17.29 -0.55 -5.28
CA MET A 453 -16.66 0.59 -5.95
C MET A 453 -15.99 0.21 -7.26
N ARG A 454 -15.45 -1.01 -7.40
CA ARG A 454 -14.94 -1.51 -8.69
C ARG A 454 -16.06 -1.69 -9.72
N VAL A 455 -17.28 -2.05 -9.31
CA VAL A 455 -18.47 -2.07 -10.20
C VAL A 455 -18.90 -0.65 -10.56
N PHE A 456 -18.94 0.28 -9.61
CA PHE A 456 -19.31 1.68 -9.83
C PHE A 456 -18.31 2.39 -10.77
N TYR A 457 -17.01 2.20 -10.55
CA TYR A 457 -15.92 2.70 -11.41
C TYR A 457 -16.08 2.19 -12.85
N LYS A 458 -16.24 0.87 -13.02
CA LYS A 458 -16.46 0.20 -14.32
C LYS A 458 -17.81 0.55 -14.98
N ASN A 459 -18.64 1.38 -14.36
CA ASN A 459 -19.89 1.94 -14.92
C ASN A 459 -19.86 3.48 -15.08
N LYS A 460 -18.70 4.12 -14.85
CA LYS A 460 -18.55 5.59 -14.85
C LYS A 460 -19.45 6.31 -13.83
N PHE A 461 -19.76 5.67 -12.71
CA PHE A 461 -20.56 6.26 -11.63
C PHE A 461 -19.73 7.29 -10.86
N PHE A 462 -20.24 8.51 -10.71
CA PHE A 462 -19.51 9.65 -10.16
C PHE A 462 -19.32 9.54 -8.64
N LEU A 463 -18.16 9.98 -8.15
CA LEU A 463 -17.69 9.97 -6.76
C LEU A 463 -18.79 10.17 -5.71
N GLU A 464 -19.43 11.34 -5.74
CA GLU A 464 -20.46 11.70 -4.75
C GLU A 464 -21.61 10.68 -4.71
N LEU A 465 -21.95 10.07 -5.84
CA LEU A 465 -23.02 9.10 -5.97
C LEU A 465 -22.58 7.71 -5.49
N ALA A 466 -21.35 7.34 -5.84
CA ALA A 466 -20.73 6.06 -5.52
C ALA A 466 -20.62 5.87 -4.01
N VAL A 467 -20.05 6.87 -3.33
CA VAL A 467 -19.90 6.86 -1.88
C VAL A 467 -21.27 6.95 -1.20
N ASN A 468 -22.19 7.80 -1.66
CA ASN A 468 -23.52 7.89 -1.05
C ASN A 468 -24.30 6.56 -1.17
N ALA A 469 -24.23 5.87 -2.30
CA ALA A 469 -24.88 4.58 -2.45
C ALA A 469 -24.32 3.58 -1.42
N PHE A 470 -22.99 3.47 -1.32
CA PHE A 470 -22.32 2.62 -0.34
C PHE A 470 -22.72 2.93 1.12
N LEU A 471 -22.72 4.22 1.52
CA LEU A 471 -23.12 4.62 2.88
C LEU A 471 -24.49 4.07 3.28
N LYS A 472 -25.48 4.13 2.39
CA LYS A 472 -26.84 3.61 2.65
C LYS A 472 -26.92 2.10 2.89
N SER A 473 -25.88 1.35 2.55
CA SER A 473 -25.81 -0.11 2.72
C SER A 473 -24.98 -0.58 3.91
N VAL A 474 -24.27 0.31 4.60
CA VAL A 474 -23.35 -0.03 5.69
C VAL A 474 -23.69 0.72 6.97
N HIS A 475 -23.26 0.17 8.12
CA HIS A 475 -23.33 0.91 9.36
C HIS A 475 -22.29 2.04 9.30
N HIS A 476 -22.76 3.28 9.26
CA HIS A 476 -21.89 4.45 9.13
C HIS A 476 -22.29 5.53 10.12
N GLN A 477 -21.41 6.49 10.29
CA GLN A 477 -21.63 7.68 11.07
C GLN A 477 -21.39 8.96 10.27
N THR A 478 -22.09 10.02 10.69
CA THR A 478 -21.91 11.38 10.17
C THR A 478 -21.60 12.36 11.30
N SER A 479 -21.07 13.54 10.96
CA SER A 479 -20.81 14.61 11.93
C SER A 479 -21.73 15.81 11.70
N ASN A 480 -22.32 16.32 12.78
CA ASN A 480 -23.11 17.57 12.77
C ASN A 480 -22.30 18.77 12.24
N ALA A 481 -20.98 18.77 12.38
CA ALA A 481 -20.11 19.83 11.87
C ALA A 481 -19.87 19.75 10.35
N ALA A 482 -20.16 18.62 9.68
CA ALA A 482 -19.72 18.36 8.31
C ALA A 482 -20.33 19.28 7.24
N LEU A 483 -21.50 19.90 7.51
CA LEU A 483 -22.05 20.95 6.64
C LEU A 483 -21.23 22.25 6.68
N LYS A 484 -20.44 22.48 7.74
CA LYS A 484 -19.49 23.60 7.84
C LYS A 484 -18.10 23.25 7.31
N SER A 485 -17.77 21.96 7.22
CA SER A 485 -16.52 21.44 6.64
C SER A 485 -16.37 21.63 5.11
N SER A 486 -17.39 22.18 4.43
CA SER A 486 -17.44 22.24 2.96
C SER A 486 -17.87 23.62 2.46
N LEU A 487 -16.90 24.43 2.03
CA LEU A 487 -17.10 25.83 1.67
C LEU A 487 -17.52 26.00 0.21
N TRP A 488 -18.41 26.95 -0.05
CA TRP A 488 -18.97 27.25 -1.38
C TRP A 488 -18.98 28.76 -1.64
N GLY A 489 -19.05 29.15 -2.92
CA GLY A 489 -19.08 30.56 -3.31
C GLY A 489 -17.93 31.39 -2.72
N GLY A 490 -18.26 32.55 -2.16
CA GLY A 490 -17.29 33.50 -1.59
C GLY A 490 -16.61 33.03 -0.30
N ASP A 491 -17.18 32.05 0.41
CA ASP A 491 -16.59 31.57 1.67
C ASP A 491 -15.31 30.75 1.44
N ARG A 492 -15.10 30.27 0.20
CA ARG A 492 -13.82 29.72 -0.28
C ARG A 492 -12.64 30.71 -0.22
N ASN A 493 -12.90 32.00 -0.02
CA ASN A 493 -11.86 33.01 0.21
C ASN A 493 -11.64 33.33 1.69
N LYS A 494 -12.43 32.74 2.60
CA LYS A 494 -12.48 33.00 4.05
C LYS A 494 -12.14 31.76 4.90
N TRP A 495 -11.53 30.74 4.28
CA TRP A 495 -11.33 29.42 4.90
C TRP A 495 -10.56 29.46 6.22
N ASP A 496 -9.67 30.42 6.42
CA ASP A 496 -8.92 30.68 7.65
C ASP A 496 -9.83 31.10 8.82
N SER A 497 -10.79 31.99 8.56
CA SER A 497 -11.76 32.49 9.54
C SER A 497 -12.92 31.52 9.81
N LEU A 498 -13.08 30.51 8.96
CA LEU A 498 -14.10 29.46 9.09
C LEU A 498 -13.52 28.13 9.57
N TYR A 499 -12.19 27.98 9.52
CA TYR A 499 -11.46 26.85 10.09
C TYR A 499 -11.53 26.88 11.61
N ASN A 500 -11.66 25.69 12.20
CA ASN A 500 -11.67 25.48 13.62
C ASN A 500 -10.99 24.14 13.94
N ARG A 501 -10.52 23.97 15.17
CA ARG A 501 -10.03 22.66 15.67
C ARG A 501 -11.14 21.63 15.83
N ASP A 502 -12.37 22.05 16.17
CA ASP A 502 -13.50 21.16 16.52
C ASP A 502 -14.33 20.69 15.30
N MET A 503 -13.77 20.76 14.09
CA MET A 503 -14.31 20.13 12.88
C MET A 503 -13.38 18.98 12.46
N ILE A 504 -13.92 17.92 11.85
CA ILE A 504 -13.11 16.78 11.36
C ILE A 504 -12.18 17.24 10.22
N GLY A 505 -12.62 18.19 9.40
CA GLY A 505 -11.78 18.82 8.40
C GLY A 505 -12.44 20.01 7.72
N LEU A 506 -11.74 20.60 6.74
CA LEU A 506 -12.23 21.72 5.93
C LEU A 506 -11.77 21.61 4.48
N HIS A 507 -12.73 21.72 3.55
CA HIS A 507 -12.55 21.74 2.10
C HIS A 507 -13.22 23.00 1.49
N PRO A 508 -12.66 23.64 0.44
CA PRO A 508 -11.31 23.49 -0.10
C PRO A 508 -10.32 24.49 0.51
N VAL A 509 -9.14 24.00 0.89
CA VAL A 509 -7.96 24.75 1.35
C VAL A 509 -6.78 24.36 0.45
N LYS A 510 -6.62 25.08 -0.67
CA LYS A 510 -5.77 24.64 -1.78
C LYS A 510 -4.29 24.94 -1.55
N MET A 511 -3.47 23.91 -1.36
CA MET A 511 -2.02 24.02 -1.10
C MET A 511 -1.25 24.87 -2.12
N SER A 512 -1.70 24.90 -3.38
CA SER A 512 -1.11 25.75 -4.42
C SER A 512 -1.22 27.26 -4.16
N GLN A 513 -2.15 27.71 -3.31
CA GLN A 513 -2.24 29.11 -2.87
C GLN A 513 -1.11 29.52 -1.92
N PHE A 514 -0.39 28.55 -1.34
CA PHE A 514 0.63 28.77 -0.31
C PHE A 514 2.06 28.60 -0.83
N LYS A 515 2.24 28.19 -2.11
CA LYS A 515 3.55 27.89 -2.70
C LYS A 515 4.54 29.04 -2.48
N ASN A 516 4.13 30.27 -2.81
CA ASN A 516 4.98 31.44 -2.64
C ASN A 516 4.68 32.10 -1.27
N PRO A 517 5.66 32.78 -0.64
CA PRO A 517 5.39 33.62 0.53
C PRO A 517 4.37 34.71 0.19
N GLY A 518 3.51 35.06 1.16
CA GLY A 518 2.44 36.05 0.97
C GLY A 518 1.21 35.77 1.83
N GLU A 519 0.18 36.61 1.70
CA GLU A 519 -0.92 36.67 2.67
C GLU A 519 -1.68 35.34 2.81
N ASN A 520 -1.89 34.58 1.74
CA ASN A 520 -2.54 33.26 1.85
C ASN A 520 -1.67 32.24 2.63
N ARG A 521 -0.34 32.24 2.45
CA ARG A 521 0.55 31.40 3.27
C ARG A 521 0.54 31.88 4.72
N LYS A 522 0.66 33.20 4.96
CA LYS A 522 0.59 33.81 6.30
C LYS A 522 -0.69 33.43 7.06
N ARG A 523 -1.85 33.52 6.39
CA ARG A 523 -3.16 33.09 6.92
C ARG A 523 -3.19 31.59 7.23
N TYR A 524 -2.58 30.75 6.39
CA TYR A 524 -2.51 29.30 6.59
C TYR A 524 -1.63 28.93 7.78
N CYS A 525 -0.49 29.62 7.92
CA CYS A 525 0.40 29.51 9.06
C CYS A 525 -0.32 29.92 10.36
N ALA A 526 -0.99 31.07 10.37
CA ALA A 526 -1.65 31.64 11.54
C ALA A 526 -2.96 30.93 11.96
N SER A 527 -3.56 30.09 11.10
CA SER A 527 -4.78 29.34 11.40
C SER A 527 -4.52 27.84 11.49
N VAL A 528 -4.28 27.18 10.36
CA VAL A 528 -4.14 25.72 10.27
C VAL A 528 -2.88 25.23 10.96
N LEU A 529 -1.69 25.70 10.56
CA LEU A 529 -0.44 25.23 11.18
C LEU A 529 -0.30 25.68 12.64
N GLN A 530 -0.83 26.86 12.99
CA GLN A 530 -0.93 27.27 14.38
C GLN A 530 -1.77 26.26 15.19
N THR A 531 -2.94 25.85 14.68
CA THR A 531 -3.80 24.87 15.36
C THR A 531 -3.15 23.49 15.47
N PHE A 532 -2.49 23.00 14.42
CA PHE A 532 -1.69 21.77 14.49
C PHE A 532 -0.57 21.89 15.55
N SER A 533 0.12 23.04 15.61
CA SER A 533 1.19 23.29 16.58
C SER A 533 0.69 23.22 18.02
N ASP A 534 -0.44 23.88 18.33
CA ASP A 534 -0.95 23.99 19.69
C ASP A 534 -1.62 22.69 20.18
N ILE A 535 -2.10 21.84 19.27
CA ILE A 535 -2.75 20.57 19.61
C ILE A 535 -1.76 19.42 19.69
N ILE A 536 -0.96 19.21 18.64
CA ILE A 536 -0.05 18.07 18.54
C ILE A 536 1.18 18.23 19.46
N PHE A 537 1.66 19.46 19.65
CA PHE A 537 2.87 19.74 20.44
C PHE A 537 2.62 20.57 21.70
N GLY A 538 1.36 20.93 21.98
CA GLY A 538 0.93 21.72 23.15
C GLY A 538 0.18 20.93 24.22
N GLY A 539 0.27 19.59 24.23
CA GLY A 539 -0.29 18.73 25.29
C GLY A 539 -1.82 18.65 25.39
N SER A 540 -2.56 19.17 24.40
CA SER A 540 -4.03 19.18 24.42
C SER A 540 -4.63 17.86 23.91
N ARG A 541 -5.09 17.00 24.81
CA ARG A 541 -5.47 15.60 24.53
C ARG A 541 -6.96 15.42 24.15
N ASN A 542 -7.21 14.49 23.22
CA ASN A 542 -8.51 13.87 22.89
C ASN A 542 -9.69 14.85 22.66
N PHE A 543 -9.61 15.67 21.61
CA PHE A 543 -10.78 16.43 21.15
C PHE A 543 -11.83 15.51 20.52
N THR A 544 -13.09 15.73 20.86
CA THR A 544 -14.23 14.96 20.35
C THR A 544 -15.28 15.90 19.75
N VAL A 545 -15.37 16.00 18.42
CA VAL A 545 -16.61 16.44 17.75
C VAL A 545 -17.76 15.45 18.03
N LYS A 546 -17.41 14.20 18.34
CA LYS A 546 -18.32 13.09 18.56
C LYS A 546 -17.65 11.98 19.40
N ALA A 547 -18.37 11.41 20.35
CA ALA A 547 -18.03 10.15 21.03
C ALA A 547 -18.73 8.96 20.34
N ASP A 548 -18.23 7.73 20.57
CA ASP A 548 -18.72 6.51 19.91
C ASP A 548 -20.24 6.26 20.16
N ASN A 549 -20.76 6.77 21.27
CA ASN A 549 -22.16 6.66 21.70
C ASN A 549 -23.05 7.85 21.29
N ASP A 550 -22.50 8.90 20.66
CA ASP A 550 -23.28 10.10 20.32
C ASP A 550 -24.23 9.87 19.14
N PRO A 551 -25.45 10.43 19.19
CA PRO A 551 -26.48 10.17 18.18
C PRO A 551 -26.06 10.65 16.78
N ASP A 552 -26.32 9.79 15.79
CA ASP A 552 -26.02 10.04 14.39
C ASP A 552 -26.98 11.05 13.73
N HIS A 553 -26.44 11.91 12.87
CA HIS A 553 -27.23 12.95 12.20
C HIS A 553 -27.94 12.38 10.96
N LYS A 554 -29.15 11.86 11.19
CA LYS A 554 -30.15 11.41 10.20
C LYS A 554 -29.64 10.43 9.14
N ASN A 555 -29.92 9.16 9.38
CA ASN A 555 -29.62 8.03 8.50
C ASN A 555 -28.11 7.72 8.37
N GLY A 556 -27.34 8.01 9.42
CA GLY A 556 -26.60 6.93 10.09
C GLY A 556 -27.58 6.25 11.06
#